data_AF-A0A2G5ERQ8-F1
#
_entry.id   AF-A0A2G5ERQ8-F1
#
_cell.length_a   1.000
_cell.length_b   1.000
_cell.length_c   1.000
_cell.angle_alpha   90.00
_cell.angle_beta   90.00
_cell.angle_gamma   90.00
#
_symmetry.space_group_name_H-M   'P 1'
#
loop_
_entity.id
_entity.type
_entity.pdbx_description
1 polymer ?
#
loop_
_entity_poly.entity_id
_entity_poly.type
_entity_poly.pdbx_seq_one_letter_code
_entity_poly.pdbx_strand_id
1 'polypeptide(L)'
;MAKKKRSSESYEIVEYAYGGIASYSTPTHEVASPLALTVMVDDNFRSSLQEVEFILKYQFRDKSLLEAALTHSSYSDSPSYQRLEFIGDAALGLAVANFVFIQYPELDPGMLSLLRAANISTEKLARVAVRHNLFSYVRHNAPSLARKVNEFSLAIQKEGDEILPYGGLVKAPKVLADITEAVAAAIYVDCHFNLKMLWEFFSPLLEPIVTAENIQQQPVTMVYEICQKEGKSVNFTHWRNGTQNFTNIFVNGKLMGSGSSEKKEISKLSAAKQAVDKLWISQALPTKEVHCGTEGANEVDEICGAKQKLIELCNKKQWPKPSYSVVKTEGPSHDRRFVCSVQIETLGYKSQGDKKPKVKDAENSAASTMLHILNDSEQGVRVS
;
A
#
# COMPACT_ATOMS: atom_id res chain seq x y z
N MET A 1 -47.39 35.19 5.81
CA MET A 1 -46.62 36.09 4.91
C MET A 1 -45.54 36.79 5.71
N ALA A 2 -44.27 36.41 5.53
CA ALA A 2 -43.11 37.21 5.93
C ALA A 2 -41.88 36.66 5.17
N LYS A 3 -41.58 37.26 4.01
CA LYS A 3 -40.39 36.95 3.19
C LYS A 3 -39.18 37.66 3.79
N LYS A 4 -38.17 36.90 4.22
CA LYS A 4 -36.88 37.45 4.67
C LYS A 4 -36.01 37.73 3.43
N LYS A 5 -35.75 39.02 3.17
CA LYS A 5 -34.84 39.55 2.14
C LYS A 5 -33.42 39.02 2.36
N ARG A 6 -32.80 38.45 1.31
CA ARG A 6 -31.35 38.25 1.20
C ARG A 6 -30.73 39.57 0.76
N SER A 7 -29.82 40.14 1.55
CA SER A 7 -28.91 41.20 1.12
C SER A 7 -27.68 40.56 0.49
N SER A 8 -27.38 40.99 -0.73
CA SER A 8 -26.15 40.69 -1.47
C SER A 8 -25.03 41.60 -0.96
N GLU A 9 -24.01 41.04 -0.33
CA GLU A 9 -22.75 41.74 -0.09
C GLU A 9 -21.80 41.43 -1.25
N SER A 10 -21.51 42.48 -2.02
CA SER A 10 -20.52 42.54 -3.09
C SER A 10 -19.13 42.70 -2.49
N TYR A 11 -18.22 41.77 -2.79
CA TYR A 11 -16.82 41.87 -2.41
C TYR A 11 -16.06 42.73 -3.42
N GLU A 12 -15.45 43.80 -2.92
CA GLU A 12 -14.62 44.74 -3.65
C GLU A 12 -13.20 44.15 -3.83
N ILE A 13 -12.71 44.08 -5.07
CA ILE A 13 -11.35 43.62 -5.39
C ILE A 13 -10.42 44.83 -5.28
N VAL A 14 -9.46 44.77 -4.35
CA VAL A 14 -8.42 45.80 -4.19
C VAL A 14 -7.25 45.48 -5.12
N GLU A 15 -7.12 46.24 -6.21
CA GLU A 15 -5.93 46.27 -7.06
C GLU A 15 -4.79 47.04 -6.37
N TYR A 16 -3.62 46.42 -6.22
CA TYR A 16 -2.40 47.10 -5.80
C TYR A 16 -1.58 47.51 -7.04
N ALA A 17 -1.46 48.82 -7.26
CA ALA A 17 -0.66 49.41 -8.32
C ALA A 17 0.85 49.40 -7.98
N TYR A 18 1.68 48.95 -8.93
CA TYR A 18 3.14 49.09 -8.89
C TYR A 18 3.54 50.53 -9.22
N GLY A 19 4.37 51.15 -8.37
CA GLY A 19 4.93 52.47 -8.59
C GLY A 19 6.46 52.49 -8.53
N GLY A 20 7.07 53.19 -9.50
CA GLY A 20 8.20 54.07 -9.21
C GLY A 20 9.62 53.59 -9.54
N ILE A 21 10.02 53.86 -10.78
CA ILE A 21 11.39 53.98 -11.29
C ILE A 21 12.17 55.12 -10.62
N ALA A 22 13.44 54.88 -10.27
CA ALA A 22 14.45 55.93 -10.04
C ALA A 22 15.81 55.49 -10.60
N SER A 23 16.35 56.33 -11.49
CA SER A 23 17.59 56.18 -12.24
C SER A 23 18.75 56.90 -11.55
N TYR A 24 19.94 56.28 -11.47
CA TYR A 24 21.22 57.00 -11.40
C TYR A 24 22.33 56.25 -12.13
N SER A 25 23.11 57.03 -12.87
CA SER A 25 24.19 56.66 -13.81
C SER A 25 25.57 56.49 -13.13
N THR A 26 26.44 55.78 -13.83
CA THR A 26 27.73 55.14 -13.49
C THR A 26 28.89 56.08 -13.10
N PRO A 27 30.03 55.50 -12.64
CA PRO A 27 31.15 55.36 -13.58
C PRO A 27 31.82 53.98 -13.58
N THR A 28 32.43 53.72 -14.73
CA THR A 28 33.06 52.51 -15.26
C THR A 28 34.42 52.18 -14.64
N HIS A 29 34.66 50.90 -14.36
CA HIS A 29 35.97 50.25 -14.52
C HIS A 29 35.77 48.79 -14.96
N GLU A 30 36.09 48.52 -16.23
CA GLU A 30 36.30 47.19 -16.81
C GLU A 30 37.70 46.66 -16.44
N VAL A 31 38.07 45.38 -16.39
CA VAL A 31 37.42 44.05 -16.41
C VAL A 31 38.53 43.06 -15.98
N ALA A 32 38.20 42.05 -15.18
CA ALA A 32 38.70 40.70 -15.35
C ALA A 32 37.58 39.73 -14.97
N SER A 33 37.09 38.98 -15.96
CA SER A 33 35.84 38.21 -15.94
C SER A 33 35.94 36.91 -15.11
N PRO A 34 34.97 36.62 -14.22
CA PRO A 34 34.75 35.29 -13.66
C PRO A 34 33.63 34.49 -14.37
N LEU A 35 33.15 34.90 -15.55
CA LEU A 35 31.91 34.36 -16.16
C LEU A 35 31.98 32.92 -16.74
N ALA A 36 33.09 32.19 -16.62
CA ALA A 36 33.19 30.87 -17.24
C ALA A 36 32.69 29.69 -16.37
N LEU A 37 32.48 29.87 -15.06
CA LEU A 37 32.07 28.76 -14.17
C LEU A 37 30.57 28.72 -13.82
N THR A 38 29.80 29.78 -14.09
CA THR A 38 28.37 29.86 -13.69
C THR A 38 27.41 29.43 -14.80
N VAL A 39 27.86 29.36 -16.06
CA VAL A 39 26.96 29.11 -17.22
C VAL A 39 26.70 27.62 -17.47
N MET A 40 27.63 26.72 -17.10
CA MET A 40 27.52 25.30 -17.47
C MET A 40 26.60 24.46 -16.57
N VAL A 41 26.15 24.99 -15.43
CA VAL A 41 25.24 24.28 -14.52
C VAL A 41 23.77 24.43 -14.95
N ASP A 42 23.44 25.46 -15.74
CA ASP A 42 22.06 25.80 -16.11
C ASP A 42 21.58 25.08 -17.40
N ASP A 43 22.48 24.83 -18.37
CA ASP A 43 22.13 24.19 -19.65
C ASP A 43 21.64 22.73 -19.51
N ASN A 44 22.21 21.98 -18.55
CA ASN A 44 21.78 20.61 -18.26
C ASN A 44 20.37 20.57 -17.67
N PHE A 45 20.01 21.57 -16.84
CA PHE A 45 18.68 21.61 -16.25
C PHE A 45 17.64 22.04 -17.28
N ARG A 46 17.95 23.02 -18.15
CA ARG A 46 17.09 23.39 -19.29
C ARG A 46 16.79 22.20 -20.21
N SER A 47 17.80 21.38 -20.51
CA SER A 47 17.62 20.14 -21.27
C SER A 47 16.68 19.18 -20.54
N SER A 48 16.82 19.06 -19.21
CA SER A 48 15.94 18.23 -18.38
C SER A 48 14.47 18.71 -18.43
N LEU A 49 14.23 20.03 -18.43
CA LEU A 49 12.88 20.58 -18.59
C LEU A 49 12.28 20.20 -19.94
N GLN A 50 13.04 20.34 -21.03
CA GLN A 50 12.60 20.00 -22.39
C GLN A 50 12.21 18.52 -22.53
N GLU A 51 13.00 17.62 -21.93
CA GLU A 51 12.69 16.19 -21.91
C GLU A 51 11.37 15.91 -21.17
N VAL A 52 11.14 16.56 -20.02
CA VAL A 52 9.88 16.37 -19.27
C VAL A 52 8.69 16.96 -20.03
N GLU A 53 8.84 18.09 -20.72
CA GLU A 53 7.80 18.63 -21.62
C GLU A 53 7.47 17.67 -22.76
N PHE A 54 8.49 17.00 -23.32
CA PHE A 54 8.30 15.99 -24.35
C PHE A 54 7.55 14.76 -23.82
N ILE A 55 7.90 14.27 -22.63
CA ILE A 55 7.19 13.17 -21.93
C ILE A 55 5.72 13.54 -21.72
N LEU A 56 5.45 14.76 -21.23
CA LEU A 56 4.10 15.25 -20.95
C LEU A 56 3.31 15.62 -22.21
N LYS A 57 3.99 15.79 -23.35
CA LYS A 57 3.44 16.39 -24.57
C LYS A 57 2.77 17.74 -24.30
N TYR A 58 3.32 18.50 -23.34
CA TYR A 58 2.80 19.78 -22.87
C TYR A 58 3.91 20.82 -22.88
N GLN A 59 3.65 21.98 -23.51
CA GLN A 59 4.55 23.12 -23.48
C GLN A 59 4.08 24.14 -22.46
N PHE A 60 4.88 24.35 -21.42
CA PHE A 60 4.59 25.31 -20.36
C PHE A 60 4.73 26.75 -20.85
N ARG A 61 3.74 27.58 -20.51
CA ARG A 61 3.82 29.04 -20.66
C ARG A 61 4.76 29.64 -19.62
N ASP A 62 4.66 29.17 -18.38
CA ASP A 62 5.56 29.50 -17.29
C ASP A 62 6.46 28.30 -16.95
N LYS A 63 7.70 28.32 -17.46
CA LYS A 63 8.70 27.27 -17.22
C LYS A 63 9.08 27.17 -15.73
N SER A 64 8.94 28.25 -14.96
CA SER A 64 9.30 28.25 -13.54
C SER A 64 8.44 27.28 -12.71
N LEU A 65 7.23 26.95 -13.18
CA LEU A 65 6.38 25.94 -12.58
C LEU A 65 6.99 24.54 -12.70
N LEU A 66 7.47 24.18 -13.89
CA LEU A 66 8.12 22.89 -14.11
C LEU A 66 9.48 22.83 -13.40
N GLU A 67 10.23 23.93 -13.41
CA GLU A 67 11.48 24.05 -12.64
C GLU A 67 11.23 23.77 -11.16
N ALA A 68 10.25 24.44 -10.54
CA ALA A 68 9.89 24.22 -9.15
C ALA A 68 9.44 22.77 -8.90
N ALA A 69 8.63 22.18 -9.79
CA ALA A 69 8.18 20.79 -9.68
C ALA A 69 9.33 19.77 -9.70
N LEU A 70 10.42 20.07 -10.43
CA LEU A 70 11.61 19.22 -10.51
C LEU A 70 12.71 19.63 -9.52
N THR A 71 12.36 20.36 -8.46
CA THR A 71 13.32 20.82 -7.44
C THR A 71 13.03 20.21 -6.07
N HIS A 72 13.92 19.34 -5.60
CA HIS A 72 13.83 18.79 -4.26
C HIS A 72 14.22 19.83 -3.20
N SER A 73 13.60 19.79 -2.02
CA SER A 73 13.85 20.72 -0.90
C SER A 73 15.29 20.72 -0.35
N SER A 74 16.11 19.73 -0.72
CA SER A 74 17.54 19.72 -0.38
C SER A 74 18.38 20.62 -1.30
N TYR A 75 17.79 21.13 -2.39
CA TYR A 75 18.41 22.09 -3.28
C TYR A 75 17.96 23.51 -2.86
N SER A 76 18.81 24.22 -2.11
CA SER A 76 18.46 25.47 -1.42
C SER A 76 18.25 26.68 -2.32
N ASP A 77 18.78 26.62 -3.55
CA ASP A 77 18.96 27.82 -4.37
C ASP A 77 17.72 28.16 -5.21
N SER A 78 16.60 27.45 -5.00
CA SER A 78 15.37 27.64 -5.76
C SER A 78 14.12 27.14 -5.03
N PRO A 79 12.91 27.61 -5.40
CA PRO A 79 11.66 27.10 -4.86
C PRO A 79 11.53 25.58 -5.06
N SER A 80 11.14 24.87 -4.00
CA SER A 80 10.94 23.43 -4.04
C SER A 80 9.54 23.05 -4.56
N TYR A 81 9.38 21.77 -4.91
CA TYR A 81 8.12 21.22 -5.40
C TYR A 81 6.98 21.27 -4.38
N GLN A 82 7.24 21.50 -3.10
CA GLN A 82 6.29 21.23 -2.00
C GLN A 82 4.98 22.01 -2.08
N ARG A 83 5.01 23.25 -2.60
CA ARG A 83 3.78 24.03 -2.83
C ARG A 83 2.94 23.48 -3.98
N LEU A 84 3.60 22.94 -5.00
CA LEU A 84 2.96 22.30 -6.14
C LEU A 84 2.43 20.91 -5.73
N GLU A 85 3.19 20.11 -4.98
CA GLU A 85 2.72 18.85 -4.36
C GLU A 85 1.38 19.06 -3.64
N PHE A 86 1.31 20.07 -2.77
CA PHE A 86 0.11 20.35 -1.98
C PHE A 86 -1.16 20.54 -2.84
N ILE A 87 -1.09 21.33 -3.92
CA ILE A 87 -2.24 21.54 -4.79
C ILE A 87 -2.44 20.38 -5.79
N GLY A 88 -1.35 19.69 -6.14
CA GLY A 88 -1.32 18.54 -7.05
C GLY A 88 -2.07 17.34 -6.51
N ASP A 89 -1.90 17.02 -5.22
CA ASP A 89 -2.64 15.95 -4.54
C ASP A 89 -4.15 16.16 -4.67
N ALA A 90 -4.63 17.36 -4.35
CA ALA A 90 -6.05 17.71 -4.46
C ALA A 90 -6.54 17.70 -5.92
N ALA A 91 -5.76 18.26 -6.85
CA ALA A 91 -6.14 18.36 -8.26
C ALA A 91 -6.20 16.97 -8.93
N LEU A 92 -5.15 16.14 -8.77
CA LEU A 92 -5.14 14.77 -9.28
C LEU A 92 -6.23 13.92 -8.62
N GLY A 93 -6.42 14.06 -7.30
CA GLY A 93 -7.49 13.37 -6.59
C GLY A 93 -8.87 13.67 -7.17
N LEU A 94 -9.16 14.93 -7.49
CA LEU A 94 -10.41 15.32 -8.14
C LEU A 94 -10.49 14.87 -9.59
N ALA A 95 -9.40 14.96 -10.36
CA ALA A 95 -9.38 14.54 -11.77
C ALA A 95 -9.66 13.03 -11.90
N VAL A 96 -9.01 12.20 -11.08
CA VAL A 96 -9.27 10.76 -11.01
C VAL A 96 -10.67 10.47 -10.48
N ALA A 97 -11.15 11.20 -9.46
CA ALA A 97 -12.52 11.04 -8.97
C ALA A 97 -13.56 11.29 -10.08
N ASN A 98 -13.38 12.35 -10.87
CA ASN A 98 -14.26 12.64 -12.01
C ASN A 98 -14.22 11.53 -13.05
N PHE A 99 -13.02 11.04 -13.39
CA PHE A 99 -12.86 9.93 -14.32
C PHE A 99 -13.60 8.68 -13.86
N VAL A 100 -13.36 8.21 -12.63
CA VAL A 100 -14.00 6.97 -12.14
C VAL A 100 -15.51 7.13 -11.96
N PHE A 101 -15.98 8.31 -11.56
CA PHE A 101 -17.41 8.59 -11.41
C PHE A 101 -18.15 8.55 -12.75
N ILE A 102 -17.55 9.09 -13.80
CA ILE A 102 -18.13 9.08 -15.15
C ILE A 102 -18.04 7.68 -15.77
N GLN A 103 -16.91 7.00 -15.59
CA GLN A 103 -16.65 5.69 -16.19
C GLN A 103 -17.50 4.57 -15.59
N TYR A 104 -17.84 4.67 -14.29
CA TYR A 104 -18.51 3.62 -13.55
C TYR A 104 -19.78 4.12 -12.83
N PRO A 105 -20.85 4.49 -13.58
CA PRO A 105 -22.05 5.11 -13.01
C PRO A 105 -22.84 4.21 -12.04
N GLU A 106 -22.68 2.89 -12.16
CA GLU A 106 -23.41 1.89 -11.36
C GLU A 106 -22.65 1.42 -10.11
N LEU A 107 -21.40 1.86 -9.90
CA LEU A 107 -20.62 1.45 -8.73
C LEU A 107 -21.03 2.23 -7.49
N ASP A 108 -21.04 1.53 -6.35
CA ASP A 108 -21.33 2.16 -5.07
C ASP A 108 -20.20 3.12 -4.62
N PRO A 109 -20.49 4.07 -3.72
CA PRO A 109 -19.50 5.04 -3.25
C PRO A 109 -18.23 4.43 -2.63
N GLY A 110 -18.34 3.24 -2.01
CA GLY A 110 -17.21 2.53 -1.42
C GLY A 110 -16.24 2.03 -2.49
N MET A 111 -16.78 1.40 -3.55
CA MET A 111 -15.98 0.96 -4.68
C MET A 111 -15.35 2.12 -5.47
N LEU A 112 -16.09 3.21 -5.68
CA LEU A 112 -15.55 4.43 -6.30
C LEU A 112 -14.39 5.02 -5.47
N SER A 113 -14.52 5.02 -4.14
CA SER A 113 -13.45 5.47 -3.24
C SER A 113 -12.22 4.58 -3.31
N LEU A 114 -12.42 3.26 -3.44
CA LEU A 114 -11.34 2.29 -3.61
C LEU A 114 -10.60 2.47 -4.94
N LEU A 115 -11.34 2.62 -6.04
CA LEU A 115 -10.80 2.91 -7.38
C LEU A 115 -10.00 4.20 -7.42
N ARG A 116 -10.53 5.26 -6.81
CA ARG A 116 -9.81 6.52 -6.66
C ARG A 116 -8.50 6.28 -5.91
N ALA A 117 -8.56 5.69 -4.72
CA ALA A 117 -7.40 5.46 -3.88
C ALA A 117 -6.32 4.61 -4.56
N ALA A 118 -6.70 3.58 -5.31
CA ALA A 118 -5.74 2.74 -6.05
C ALA A 118 -5.00 3.52 -7.15
N ASN A 119 -5.69 4.44 -7.83
CA ASN A 119 -5.14 5.21 -8.95
C ASN A 119 -4.34 6.45 -8.54
N ILE A 120 -4.46 6.90 -7.28
CA ILE A 120 -3.71 8.06 -6.74
C ILE A 120 -2.91 7.70 -5.47
N SER A 121 -2.64 6.43 -5.22
CA SER A 121 -1.81 6.04 -4.08
C SER A 121 -0.36 6.49 -4.26
N THR A 122 0.36 6.74 -3.15
CA THR A 122 1.81 7.01 -3.17
C THR A 122 2.58 5.95 -3.96
N GLU A 123 2.21 4.69 -3.86
CA GLU A 123 2.82 3.62 -4.64
C GLU A 123 2.58 3.80 -6.15
N LYS A 124 1.32 4.03 -6.53
CA LYS A 124 0.91 4.21 -7.93
C LYS A 124 1.65 5.39 -8.56
N LEU A 125 1.68 6.54 -7.90
CA LEU A 125 2.35 7.74 -8.39
C LEU A 125 3.87 7.57 -8.39
N ALA A 126 4.45 6.87 -7.40
CA ALA A 126 5.88 6.57 -7.44
C ALA A 126 6.27 5.67 -8.62
N ARG A 127 5.42 4.69 -8.99
CA ARG A 127 5.64 3.86 -10.19
C ARG A 127 5.56 4.67 -11.47
N VAL A 128 4.66 5.67 -11.53
CA VAL A 128 4.60 6.63 -12.65
C VAL A 128 5.93 7.37 -12.79
N ALA A 129 6.47 7.91 -11.70
CA ALA A 129 7.77 8.58 -11.70
C ALA A 129 8.91 7.69 -12.22
N VAL A 130 8.94 6.41 -11.81
CA VAL A 130 9.97 5.46 -12.27
C VAL A 130 9.78 5.11 -13.74
N ARG A 131 8.55 4.81 -14.17
CA ARG A 131 8.24 4.42 -15.55
C ARG A 131 8.65 5.50 -16.56
N HIS A 132 8.41 6.76 -16.21
CA HIS A 132 8.75 7.92 -17.05
C HIS A 132 10.10 8.54 -16.69
N ASN A 133 10.89 7.88 -15.85
CA ASN A 133 12.22 8.33 -15.43
C ASN A 133 12.26 9.76 -14.86
N LEU A 134 11.18 10.25 -14.25
CA LEU A 134 11.03 11.65 -13.80
C LEU A 134 12.11 12.04 -12.79
N PHE A 135 12.50 11.11 -11.91
CA PHE A 135 13.50 11.38 -10.87
C PHE A 135 14.87 11.76 -11.43
N SER A 136 15.24 11.28 -12.62
CA SER A 136 16.52 11.60 -13.26
C SER A 136 16.64 13.06 -13.67
N TYR A 137 15.50 13.76 -13.82
CA TYR A 137 15.41 15.17 -14.17
C TYR A 137 15.29 16.09 -12.94
N VAL A 138 15.24 15.52 -11.73
CA VAL A 138 15.07 16.29 -10.49
C VAL A 138 16.43 16.74 -9.97
N ARG A 139 16.57 18.05 -9.74
CA ARG A 139 17.74 18.58 -9.03
C ARG A 139 17.60 18.35 -7.53
N HIS A 140 18.62 17.74 -6.94
CA HIS A 140 18.64 17.42 -5.51
C HIS A 140 20.07 17.31 -4.97
N ASN A 141 20.27 17.60 -3.69
CA ASN A 141 21.53 17.35 -2.97
C ASN A 141 21.35 16.24 -1.91
N ALA A 142 20.69 15.12 -2.27
CA ALA A 142 20.34 14.04 -1.34
C ALA A 142 20.78 12.65 -1.84
N PRO A 143 22.04 12.22 -1.61
CA PRO A 143 22.55 10.94 -2.13
C PRO A 143 21.82 9.71 -1.55
N SER A 144 21.34 9.80 -0.31
CA SER A 144 20.55 8.74 0.33
C SER A 144 19.19 8.52 -0.34
N LEU A 145 18.66 9.54 -1.02
CA LEU A 145 17.40 9.47 -1.77
C LEU A 145 17.58 8.64 -3.04
N ALA A 146 18.64 8.92 -3.80
CA ALA A 146 18.97 8.20 -5.02
C ALA A 146 19.12 6.68 -4.78
N ARG A 147 19.72 6.28 -3.65
CA ARG A 147 19.82 4.86 -3.26
C ARG A 147 18.44 4.20 -3.09
N LYS A 148 17.51 4.87 -2.40
CA LYS A 148 16.15 4.37 -2.17
C LYS A 148 15.35 4.28 -3.47
N VAL A 149 15.51 5.27 -4.34
CA VAL A 149 14.86 5.27 -5.67
C VAL A 149 15.39 4.11 -6.50
N ASN A 150 16.70 3.88 -6.53
CA ASN A 150 17.28 2.75 -7.27
C ASN A 150 16.79 1.38 -6.73
N GLU A 151 16.74 1.22 -5.41
CA GLU A 151 16.19 0.01 -4.77
C GLU A 151 14.73 -0.26 -5.20
N PHE A 152 13.90 0.80 -5.24
CA PHE A 152 12.51 0.71 -5.69
C PHE A 152 12.40 0.41 -7.19
N SER A 153 13.21 1.07 -8.03
CA SER A 153 13.25 0.81 -9.48
C SER A 153 13.64 -0.64 -9.81
N LEU A 154 14.63 -1.19 -9.10
CA LEU A 154 15.03 -2.61 -9.25
C LEU A 154 13.93 -3.57 -8.79
N ALA A 155 13.14 -3.20 -7.77
CA ALA A 155 12.00 -4.01 -7.33
C ALA A 155 10.89 -4.04 -8.39
N ILE A 156 10.56 -2.89 -8.99
CA ILE A 156 9.56 -2.81 -10.08
C ILE A 156 9.98 -3.67 -11.28
N GLN A 157 11.26 -3.65 -11.67
CA GLN A 157 11.75 -4.49 -12.77
C GLN A 157 11.55 -6.00 -12.53
N LYS A 158 11.59 -6.45 -11.26
CA LYS A 158 11.35 -7.85 -10.90
C LYS A 158 9.88 -8.23 -10.89
N GLU A 159 8.98 -7.27 -10.68
CA GLU A 159 7.54 -7.47 -10.65
C GLU A 159 6.93 -7.52 -12.07
N GLY A 160 7.65 -7.01 -13.08
CA GLY A 160 7.16 -6.94 -14.45
C GLY A 160 6.01 -5.93 -14.62
N ASP A 161 5.17 -6.15 -15.63
CA ASP A 161 4.05 -5.25 -15.97
C ASP A 161 2.76 -5.57 -15.19
N GLU A 162 2.86 -6.29 -14.07
CA GLU A 162 1.69 -6.59 -13.23
C GLU A 162 1.07 -5.32 -12.64
N ILE A 163 -0.26 -5.21 -12.75
CA ILE A 163 -1.04 -4.17 -12.07
C ILE A 163 -1.12 -4.55 -10.59
N LEU A 164 -0.53 -3.71 -9.72
CA LEU A 164 -0.50 -3.92 -8.27
C LEU A 164 -1.28 -2.82 -7.54
N PRO A 165 -2.61 -2.99 -7.33
CA PRO A 165 -3.46 -1.97 -6.71
C PRO A 165 -3.10 -1.66 -5.24
N TYR A 166 -2.34 -2.56 -4.59
CA TYR A 166 -2.13 -2.56 -3.13
C TYR A 166 -0.68 -2.56 -2.69
N GLY A 167 0.26 -2.17 -3.55
CA GLY A 167 1.68 -2.12 -3.22
C GLY A 167 2.52 -3.27 -3.78
N GLY A 168 3.82 -3.00 -3.98
CA GLY A 168 4.80 -3.98 -4.42
C GLY A 168 5.66 -4.60 -3.31
N LEU A 169 6.76 -5.24 -3.72
CA LEU A 169 7.75 -5.93 -2.91
C LEU A 169 8.45 -4.98 -1.93
N VAL A 170 8.66 -3.73 -2.33
CA VAL A 170 9.31 -2.71 -1.49
C VAL A 170 8.44 -1.45 -1.42
N LYS A 171 8.60 -0.67 -0.35
CA LYS A 171 7.77 0.53 -0.13
C LYS A 171 8.24 1.65 -1.05
N ALA A 172 7.30 2.25 -1.78
CA ALA A 172 7.55 3.46 -2.55
C ALA A 172 8.21 4.59 -1.73
N PRO A 173 9.31 5.17 -2.23
CA PRO A 173 9.83 6.44 -1.76
C PRO A 173 8.80 7.55 -1.97
N LYS A 174 8.34 8.19 -0.88
CA LYS A 174 7.31 9.24 -0.93
C LYS A 174 7.64 10.34 -1.95
N VAL A 175 8.91 10.73 -2.03
CA VAL A 175 9.39 11.77 -2.95
C VAL A 175 8.96 11.55 -4.40
N LEU A 176 8.87 10.31 -4.87
CA LEU A 176 8.51 10.01 -6.25
C LEU A 176 7.03 10.31 -6.51
N ALA A 177 6.17 10.08 -5.52
CA ALA A 177 4.78 10.51 -5.59
C ALA A 177 4.70 12.04 -5.53
N ASP A 178 5.42 12.66 -4.58
CA ASP A 178 5.41 14.11 -4.38
C ASP A 178 5.85 14.87 -5.66
N ILE A 179 6.90 14.38 -6.36
CA ILE A 179 7.34 14.92 -7.66
C ILE A 179 6.24 14.75 -8.73
N THR A 180 5.61 13.57 -8.78
CA THR A 180 4.55 13.28 -9.75
C THR A 180 3.36 14.23 -9.57
N GLU A 181 2.95 14.45 -8.32
CA GLU A 181 1.90 15.40 -7.94
C GLU A 181 2.30 16.83 -8.28
N ALA A 182 3.55 17.21 -8.03
CA ALA A 182 4.05 18.54 -8.35
C ALA A 182 4.11 18.82 -9.87
N VAL A 183 4.47 17.83 -10.69
CA VAL A 183 4.46 17.96 -12.15
C VAL A 183 3.02 18.10 -12.68
N ALA A 184 2.08 17.30 -12.14
CA ALA A 184 0.66 17.47 -12.43
C ALA A 184 0.16 18.86 -12.04
N ALA A 185 0.52 19.33 -10.85
CA ALA A 185 0.19 20.67 -10.37
C ALA A 185 0.76 21.77 -11.25
N ALA A 186 1.98 21.61 -11.78
CA ALA A 186 2.55 22.58 -12.69
C ALA A 186 1.66 22.76 -13.92
N ILE A 187 1.19 21.68 -14.55
CA ILE A 187 0.23 21.75 -15.67
C ILE A 187 -1.06 22.42 -15.22
N TYR A 188 -1.59 21.99 -14.08
CA TYR A 188 -2.86 22.51 -13.54
C TYR A 188 -2.81 24.02 -13.31
N VAL A 189 -1.71 24.54 -12.76
CA VAL A 189 -1.51 25.98 -12.54
C VAL A 189 -1.29 26.71 -13.87
N ASP A 190 -0.45 26.17 -14.77
CA ASP A 190 -0.15 26.79 -16.06
C ASP A 190 -1.39 26.91 -16.96
N CYS A 191 -2.34 25.97 -16.83
CA CYS A 191 -3.62 25.99 -17.51
C CYS A 191 -4.74 26.74 -16.76
N HIS A 192 -4.41 27.58 -15.78
CA HIS A 192 -5.35 28.36 -14.97
C HIS A 192 -6.38 27.50 -14.23
N PHE A 193 -5.92 26.43 -13.60
CA PHE A 193 -6.72 25.50 -12.81
C PHE A 193 -7.80 24.76 -13.64
N ASN A 194 -7.49 24.48 -14.91
CA ASN A 194 -8.38 23.72 -15.79
C ASN A 194 -8.18 22.20 -15.61
N LEU A 195 -9.09 21.57 -14.87
CA LEU A 195 -9.01 20.14 -14.56
C LEU A 195 -9.10 19.23 -15.81
N LYS A 196 -9.83 19.66 -16.85
CA LYS A 196 -9.95 18.90 -18.10
C LYS A 196 -8.61 18.87 -18.84
N MET A 197 -7.93 20.01 -18.91
CA MET A 197 -6.60 20.11 -19.50
C MET A 197 -5.58 19.30 -18.70
N LEU A 198 -5.61 19.39 -17.37
CA LEU A 198 -4.79 18.53 -16.51
C LEU A 198 -4.98 17.05 -16.86
N TRP A 199 -6.24 16.59 -16.92
CA TRP A 199 -6.54 15.21 -17.25
C TRP A 199 -6.02 14.81 -18.64
N GLU A 200 -6.29 15.63 -19.66
CA GLU A 200 -5.91 15.37 -21.05
C GLU A 200 -4.40 15.13 -21.22
N PHE A 201 -3.56 15.94 -20.58
CA PHE A 201 -2.10 15.81 -20.68
C PHE A 201 -1.51 14.80 -19.69
N PHE A 202 -2.10 14.65 -18.50
CA PHE A 202 -1.49 13.85 -17.45
C PHE A 202 -2.02 12.41 -17.36
N SER A 203 -3.26 12.14 -17.78
CA SER A 203 -3.81 10.78 -17.72
C SER A 203 -3.00 9.74 -18.51
N PRO A 204 -2.37 10.05 -19.67
CA PRO A 204 -1.51 9.08 -20.37
C PRO A 204 -0.32 8.60 -19.53
N LEU A 205 0.17 9.43 -18.60
CA LEU A 205 1.27 9.05 -17.71
C LEU A 205 0.81 8.08 -16.61
N LEU A 206 -0.48 8.13 -16.23
CA LEU A 206 -1.06 7.27 -15.20
C LEU A 206 -1.27 5.82 -15.68
N GLU A 207 -1.13 5.53 -16.97
CA GLU A 207 -1.30 4.17 -17.49
C GLU A 207 -0.25 3.18 -16.92
N PRO A 208 -0.63 1.91 -16.65
CA PRO A 208 -1.98 1.34 -16.77
C PRO A 208 -2.91 1.79 -15.64
N ILE A 209 -4.09 2.33 -15.94
CA ILE A 209 -5.09 2.70 -14.93
C ILE A 209 -5.68 1.45 -14.26
N VAL A 210 -5.83 1.47 -12.94
CA VAL A 210 -6.52 0.40 -12.19
C VAL A 210 -8.02 0.52 -12.45
N THR A 211 -8.60 -0.49 -13.09
CA THR A 211 -10.02 -0.54 -13.43
C THR A 211 -10.84 -1.33 -12.41
N ALA A 212 -12.17 -1.29 -12.53
CA ALA A 212 -13.08 -2.08 -11.69
C ALA A 212 -12.83 -3.59 -11.79
N GLU A 213 -12.37 -4.07 -12.94
CA GLU A 213 -12.06 -5.48 -13.19
C GLU A 213 -10.74 -5.89 -12.52
N ASN A 214 -9.76 -4.99 -12.48
CA ASN A 214 -8.46 -5.23 -11.84
C ASN A 214 -8.45 -4.91 -10.34
N ILE A 215 -9.41 -4.11 -9.87
CA ILE A 215 -9.58 -3.82 -8.45
C ILE A 215 -10.39 -4.95 -7.81
N GLN A 216 -9.73 -6.10 -7.58
CA GLN A 216 -10.25 -7.01 -6.56
C GLN A 216 -10.25 -6.24 -5.24
N GLN A 217 -11.38 -6.12 -4.54
CA GLN A 217 -11.48 -5.45 -3.23
C GLN A 217 -10.28 -5.81 -2.33
N GLN A 218 -9.81 -4.92 -1.47
CA GLN A 218 -8.63 -5.23 -0.65
C GLN A 218 -8.78 -6.61 0.01
N PRO A 219 -7.83 -7.54 -0.16
CA PRO A 219 -7.99 -8.91 0.33
C PRO A 219 -8.39 -8.96 1.80
N VAL A 220 -7.88 -8.03 2.61
CA VAL A 220 -8.26 -7.91 4.02
C VAL A 220 -9.75 -7.61 4.18
N THR A 221 -10.28 -6.63 3.44
CA THR A 221 -11.70 -6.28 3.44
C THR A 221 -12.56 -7.41 2.88
N MET A 222 -12.14 -8.05 1.78
CA MET A 222 -12.84 -9.21 1.22
C MET A 222 -13.01 -10.34 2.23
N VAL A 223 -11.98 -10.64 3.03
CA VAL A 223 -12.10 -11.64 4.10
C VAL A 223 -13.23 -11.26 5.06
N TYR A 224 -13.29 -10.01 5.53
CA TYR A 224 -14.35 -9.57 6.44
C TYR A 224 -15.73 -9.64 5.78
N GLU A 225 -15.88 -9.16 4.54
CA GLU A 225 -17.16 -9.15 3.82
C GLU A 225 -17.68 -10.56 3.54
N ILE A 226 -16.83 -11.46 3.03
CA ILE A 226 -17.18 -12.87 2.78
C ILE A 226 -17.61 -13.54 4.09
N CYS A 227 -16.83 -13.35 5.16
CA CYS A 227 -17.15 -13.95 6.46
C CYS A 227 -18.44 -13.38 7.04
N GLN A 228 -18.67 -12.07 6.96
CA GLN A 228 -19.89 -11.44 7.45
C GLN A 228 -21.12 -11.93 6.69
N LYS A 229 -21.05 -12.02 5.36
CA LYS A 229 -22.13 -12.52 4.50
C LYS A 229 -22.49 -13.98 4.82
N GLU A 230 -21.51 -14.80 5.18
CA GLU A 230 -21.69 -16.21 5.52
C GLU A 230 -21.94 -16.46 7.02
N GLY A 231 -21.99 -15.41 7.85
CA GLY A 231 -22.14 -15.55 9.30
C GLY A 231 -20.94 -16.21 9.99
N LYS A 232 -19.76 -16.19 9.37
CA LYS A 232 -18.52 -16.78 9.90
C LYS A 232 -17.76 -15.77 10.76
N SER A 233 -17.17 -16.27 11.83
CA SER A 233 -16.27 -15.48 12.69
C SER A 233 -14.87 -15.43 12.09
N VAL A 234 -14.27 -14.23 12.05
CA VAL A 234 -12.89 -14.04 11.57
C VAL A 234 -11.98 -13.50 12.67
N ASN A 235 -10.77 -14.04 12.76
CA ASN A 235 -9.74 -13.59 13.68
C ASN A 235 -8.39 -13.41 12.97
N PHE A 236 -7.75 -12.27 13.20
CA PHE A 236 -6.40 -12.00 12.72
C PHE A 236 -5.44 -12.05 13.89
N THR A 237 -4.42 -12.90 13.81
CA THR A 237 -3.33 -12.91 14.78
C THR A 237 -2.09 -12.30 14.15
N HIS A 238 -1.39 -11.49 14.94
CA HIS A 238 -0.19 -10.78 14.50
C HIS A 238 0.92 -10.96 15.51
N TRP A 239 2.13 -11.25 15.04
CA TRP A 239 3.30 -11.34 15.89
C TRP A 239 4.57 -10.99 15.10
N ARG A 240 5.69 -10.80 15.80
CA ARG A 240 6.96 -10.38 15.19
C ARG A 240 8.10 -11.29 15.65
N ASN A 241 8.99 -11.64 14.71
CA ASN A 241 10.27 -12.29 14.98
C ASN A 241 11.41 -11.44 14.39
N GLY A 242 12.22 -10.80 15.23
CA GLY A 242 13.26 -9.89 14.75
C GLY A 242 12.69 -8.77 13.86
N THR A 243 13.17 -8.67 12.62
CA THR A 243 12.67 -7.70 11.63
C THR A 243 11.38 -8.14 10.94
N GLN A 244 11.01 -9.42 10.99
CA GLN A 244 9.87 -9.97 10.26
C GLN A 244 8.58 -9.95 11.09
N ASN A 245 7.49 -9.45 10.50
CA ASN A 245 6.13 -9.51 11.04
C ASN A 245 5.37 -10.64 10.37
N PHE A 246 4.59 -11.37 11.14
CA PHE A 246 3.77 -12.49 10.71
C PHE A 246 2.31 -12.18 10.99
N THR A 247 1.45 -12.49 10.03
CA THR A 247 -0.01 -12.39 10.16
C THR A 247 -0.62 -13.72 9.78
N ASN A 248 -1.52 -14.24 10.62
CA ASN A 248 -2.34 -15.40 10.32
C ASN A 248 -3.82 -15.00 10.41
N ILE A 249 -4.64 -15.58 9.53
CA ILE A 249 -6.09 -15.32 9.44
C ILE A 249 -6.82 -16.63 9.67
N PHE A 250 -7.71 -16.62 10.66
CA PHE A 250 -8.55 -17.75 11.02
C PHE A 250 -10.00 -17.42 10.76
N VAL A 251 -10.72 -18.34 10.12
CA VAL A 251 -12.18 -18.25 9.92
C VAL A 251 -12.81 -19.46 10.60
N ASN A 252 -13.69 -19.22 11.57
CA ASN A 252 -14.25 -20.24 12.47
C ASN A 252 -13.18 -21.16 13.10
N GLY A 253 -12.04 -20.58 13.48
CA GLY A 253 -10.91 -21.31 14.07
C GLY A 253 -10.00 -22.03 13.06
N LYS A 254 -10.40 -22.17 11.79
CA LYS A 254 -9.56 -22.79 10.74
C LYS A 254 -8.61 -21.77 10.12
N LEU A 255 -7.33 -22.13 9.96
CA LEU A 255 -6.33 -21.27 9.32
C LEU A 255 -6.61 -21.12 7.82
N MET A 256 -7.01 -19.92 7.41
CA MET A 256 -7.33 -19.60 6.01
C MET A 256 -6.15 -18.99 5.28
N GLY A 257 -5.28 -18.23 5.95
CA GLY A 257 -4.11 -17.66 5.29
C GLY A 257 -3.04 -17.21 6.27
N SER A 258 -1.80 -17.18 5.78
CA SER A 258 -0.62 -16.76 6.55
C SER A 258 0.29 -15.90 5.68
N GLY A 259 0.91 -14.88 6.26
CA GLY A 259 1.80 -13.97 5.55
C GLY A 259 2.92 -13.47 6.43
N SER A 260 4.11 -13.29 5.85
CA SER A 260 5.30 -12.77 6.54
C SER A 260 5.94 -11.64 5.74
N SER A 261 6.38 -10.58 6.42
CA SER A 261 7.09 -9.44 5.82
C SER A 261 7.72 -8.54 6.88
N GLU A 262 8.77 -7.80 6.54
CA GLU A 262 9.35 -6.76 7.40
C GLU A 262 8.37 -5.63 7.76
N LYS A 263 7.28 -5.50 7.00
CA LYS A 263 6.19 -4.55 7.27
C LYS A 263 4.89 -5.26 7.60
N LYS A 264 4.20 -4.75 8.61
CA LYS A 264 2.96 -5.34 9.14
C LYS A 264 1.83 -5.32 8.11
N GLU A 265 1.77 -4.27 7.30
CA GLU A 265 0.74 -4.06 6.28
C GLU A 265 0.88 -5.09 5.15
N ILE A 266 2.12 -5.36 4.74
CA ILE A 266 2.42 -6.35 3.68
C ILE A 266 2.17 -7.77 4.19
N SER A 267 2.55 -8.09 5.44
CA SER A 267 2.27 -9.42 6.00
C SER A 267 0.76 -9.67 6.12
N LYS A 268 -0.02 -8.65 6.50
CA LYS A 268 -1.49 -8.69 6.49
C LYS A 268 -2.06 -8.91 5.10
N LEU A 269 -1.61 -8.14 4.12
CA LEU A 269 -2.08 -8.23 2.75
C LEU A 269 -1.82 -9.63 2.17
N SER A 270 -0.62 -10.17 2.38
CA SER A 270 -0.23 -11.52 1.93
C SER A 270 -1.09 -12.61 2.57
N ALA A 271 -1.29 -12.56 3.90
CA ALA A 271 -2.15 -13.50 4.61
C ALA A 271 -3.59 -13.43 4.10
N ALA A 272 -4.09 -12.22 3.81
CA ALA A 272 -5.44 -12.01 3.33
C ALA A 272 -5.65 -12.50 1.91
N LYS A 273 -4.68 -12.34 1.00
CA LYS A 273 -4.74 -12.93 -0.35
C LYS A 273 -4.97 -14.44 -0.28
N GLN A 274 -4.12 -15.15 0.49
CA GLN A 274 -4.28 -16.60 0.69
C GLN A 274 -5.65 -16.98 1.27
N ALA A 275 -6.14 -16.20 2.25
CA ALA A 275 -7.42 -16.47 2.88
C ALA A 275 -8.60 -16.30 1.91
N VAL A 276 -8.58 -15.26 1.07
CA VAL A 276 -9.61 -15.03 0.04
C VAL A 276 -9.63 -16.17 -0.97
N ASP A 277 -8.46 -16.60 -1.47
CA ASP A 277 -8.37 -17.71 -2.42
C ASP A 277 -9.00 -19.00 -1.86
N LYS A 278 -8.69 -19.33 -0.59
CA LYS A 278 -9.29 -20.50 0.07
C LYS A 278 -10.79 -20.36 0.32
N LEU A 279 -11.26 -19.15 0.65
CA LEU A 279 -12.69 -18.90 0.84
C LEU A 279 -13.47 -19.05 -0.46
N TRP A 280 -12.95 -18.57 -1.59
CA TRP A 280 -13.58 -18.76 -2.91
C TRP A 280 -13.57 -20.21 -3.37
N ILE A 281 -12.48 -20.96 -3.16
CA ILE A 281 -12.43 -22.40 -3.47
C ILE A 281 -13.52 -23.15 -2.68
N SER A 282 -13.78 -22.75 -1.42
CA SER A 282 -14.83 -23.36 -0.61
C SER A 282 -16.26 -23.05 -1.08
N GLN A 283 -16.45 -22.01 -1.92
CA GLN A 283 -17.74 -21.68 -2.54
C GLN A 283 -17.95 -22.37 -3.89
N ALA A 284 -16.87 -22.72 -4.61
CA ALA A 284 -16.92 -23.31 -5.94
C ALA A 284 -17.22 -24.82 -5.95
N LEU A 285 -17.08 -25.51 -4.82
CA LEU A 285 -17.47 -26.90 -4.66
C LEU A 285 -18.83 -26.97 -3.97
N PRO A 286 -19.87 -27.56 -4.59
CA PRO A 286 -21.09 -27.87 -3.88
C PRO A 286 -20.70 -28.78 -2.72
N THR A 287 -21.04 -28.37 -1.50
CA THR A 287 -21.08 -29.29 -0.36
C THR A 287 -22.06 -30.39 -0.72
N LYS A 288 -21.54 -31.51 -1.25
CA LYS A 288 -22.15 -32.81 -0.98
C LYS A 288 -22.06 -32.96 0.52
N GLU A 289 -23.13 -32.58 1.20
CA GLU A 289 -23.47 -33.19 2.47
C GLU A 289 -23.52 -34.69 2.21
N VAL A 290 -22.41 -35.36 2.48
CA VAL A 290 -22.41 -36.80 2.67
C VAL A 290 -23.07 -36.99 4.02
N HIS A 291 -24.40 -37.10 3.95
CA HIS A 291 -25.20 -37.66 5.03
C HIS A 291 -24.85 -39.14 5.12
N CYS A 292 -23.77 -39.46 5.85
CA CYS A 292 -23.59 -40.78 6.43
C CYS A 292 -23.85 -40.63 7.92
N GLY A 293 -25.10 -40.83 8.31
CA GLY A 293 -25.41 -41.09 9.70
C GLY A 293 -24.79 -42.42 10.09
N THR A 294 -23.82 -42.40 11.00
CA THR A 294 -23.72 -43.28 12.16
C THR A 294 -22.53 -42.87 13.03
N GLU A 295 -22.81 -42.82 14.33
CA GLU A 295 -21.88 -42.92 15.47
C GLU A 295 -21.13 -41.65 15.91
N GLY A 296 -21.73 -41.01 16.93
CA GLY A 296 -21.07 -40.05 17.79
C GLY A 296 -20.01 -40.70 18.67
N ALA A 297 -18.77 -40.68 18.18
CA ALA A 297 -17.53 -40.75 18.94
C ALA A 297 -16.42 -40.39 17.95
N ASN A 298 -15.68 -39.27 18.12
CA ASN A 298 -14.26 -39.12 17.69
C ASN A 298 -13.66 -37.70 17.75
N GLU A 299 -14.41 -36.59 17.91
CA GLU A 299 -13.77 -35.25 18.02
C GLU A 299 -13.06 -35.00 19.37
N VAL A 300 -13.48 -35.69 20.44
CA VAL A 300 -12.86 -35.55 21.77
C VAL A 300 -11.55 -36.36 21.89
N ASP A 301 -11.44 -37.46 21.13
CA ASP A 301 -10.26 -38.34 21.13
C ASP A 301 -9.12 -37.80 20.25
N GLU A 302 -9.40 -36.96 19.26
CA GLU A 302 -8.36 -36.38 18.39
C GLU A 302 -7.50 -35.33 19.12
N ILE A 303 -8.09 -34.59 20.06
CA ILE A 303 -7.39 -33.60 20.89
C ILE A 303 -6.60 -34.30 22.01
N CYS A 304 -7.12 -35.41 22.55
CA CYS A 304 -6.47 -36.14 23.63
C CYS A 304 -5.17 -36.80 23.13
N GLY A 305 -4.02 -36.34 23.66
CA GLY A 305 -2.71 -36.90 23.29
C GLY A 305 -2.06 -36.26 22.06
N ALA A 306 -2.64 -35.20 21.48
CA ALA A 306 -2.04 -34.47 20.37
C ALA A 306 -0.64 -33.91 20.69
N LYS A 307 -0.37 -33.51 21.94
CA LYS A 307 0.96 -33.09 22.41
C LYS A 307 2.00 -34.21 22.22
N GLN A 308 1.61 -35.44 22.54
CA GLN A 308 2.48 -36.62 22.42
C GLN A 308 2.74 -36.96 20.95
N LYS A 309 1.67 -36.97 20.13
CA LYS A 309 1.77 -37.19 18.67
C LYS A 309 2.70 -36.18 17.99
N LEU A 310 2.64 -34.90 18.38
CA LEU A 310 3.52 -33.87 17.83
C LEU A 310 4.98 -34.07 18.23
N ILE A 311 5.25 -34.50 19.47
CA ILE A 311 6.62 -34.82 19.92
C ILE A 311 7.16 -36.01 19.13
N GLU A 312 6.36 -37.06 18.92
CA GLU A 312 6.74 -38.23 18.12
C GLU A 312 7.03 -37.86 16.67
N LEU A 313 6.22 -36.99 16.06
CA LEU A 313 6.46 -36.47 14.71
C LEU A 313 7.77 -35.68 14.63
N CYS A 314 8.03 -34.79 15.61
CA CYS A 314 9.28 -34.03 15.66
C CYS A 314 10.49 -34.97 15.77
N ASN A 315 10.43 -35.99 16.64
CA ASN A 315 11.49 -36.98 16.76
C ASN A 315 11.70 -37.76 15.44
N LYS A 316 10.63 -38.20 14.80
CA LYS A 316 10.68 -38.92 13.51
C LYS A 316 11.32 -38.08 12.39
N LYS A 317 11.03 -36.77 12.38
CA LYS A 317 11.54 -35.82 11.38
C LYS A 317 12.86 -35.16 11.78
N GLN A 318 13.45 -35.56 12.91
CA GLN A 318 14.65 -34.94 13.50
C GLN A 318 14.53 -33.43 13.72
N TRP A 319 13.33 -32.95 14.03
CA TRP A 319 13.08 -31.57 14.43
C TRP A 319 13.32 -31.36 15.93
N PRO A 320 13.69 -30.14 16.35
CA PRO A 320 13.77 -29.80 17.76
C PRO A 320 12.41 -30.00 18.43
N LYS A 321 12.44 -30.28 19.73
CA LYS A 321 11.22 -30.51 20.51
C LYS A 321 10.32 -29.27 20.48
N PRO A 322 8.99 -29.45 20.35
CA PRO A 322 8.05 -28.34 20.36
C PRO A 322 8.04 -27.64 21.72
N SER A 323 8.13 -26.30 21.73
CA SER A 323 8.05 -25.47 22.93
C SER A 323 6.63 -24.96 23.15
N TYR A 324 6.16 -24.99 24.39
CA TYR A 324 4.79 -24.59 24.76
C TYR A 324 4.83 -23.38 25.69
N SER A 325 3.88 -22.45 25.52
CA SER A 325 3.70 -21.32 26.43
C SER A 325 2.23 -20.95 26.59
N VAL A 326 1.81 -20.59 27.81
CA VAL A 326 0.46 -20.07 28.08
C VAL A 326 0.41 -18.62 27.60
N VAL A 327 -0.43 -18.35 26.61
CA VAL A 327 -0.57 -17.02 25.99
C VAL A 327 -1.61 -16.19 26.71
N LYS A 328 -2.67 -16.83 27.22
CA LYS A 328 -3.78 -16.13 27.88
C LYS A 328 -4.40 -16.98 28.97
N THR A 329 -4.72 -16.33 30.08
CA THR A 329 -5.52 -16.89 31.17
C THR A 329 -6.70 -15.95 31.39
N GLU A 330 -7.92 -16.48 31.29
CA GLU A 330 -9.17 -15.70 31.42
C GLU A 330 -10.13 -16.40 32.39
N GLY A 331 -11.06 -15.64 32.95
CA GLY A 331 -12.13 -16.15 33.80
C GLY A 331 -11.83 -16.06 35.30
N PRO A 332 -12.87 -16.17 36.15
CA PRO A 332 -12.74 -16.12 37.59
C PRO A 332 -11.97 -17.35 38.11
N SER A 333 -11.49 -17.28 39.35
CA SER A 333 -10.63 -18.33 39.92
C SER A 333 -11.22 -19.74 39.87
N HIS A 334 -12.56 -19.85 39.89
CA HIS A 334 -13.34 -21.09 39.83
C HIS A 334 -13.73 -21.53 38.41
N ASP A 335 -13.48 -20.71 37.38
CA ASP A 335 -13.76 -21.06 35.97
C ASP A 335 -12.66 -20.54 35.03
N ARG A 336 -11.40 -20.77 35.43
CA ARG A 336 -10.25 -20.34 34.62
C ARG A 336 -10.20 -21.09 33.30
N ARG A 337 -9.90 -20.36 32.24
CA ARG A 337 -9.66 -20.87 30.89
C ARG A 337 -8.25 -20.46 30.46
N PHE A 338 -7.53 -21.41 29.89
CA PHE A 338 -6.16 -21.26 29.43
C PHE A 338 -6.10 -21.38 27.92
N VAL A 339 -5.24 -20.58 27.32
CA VAL A 339 -4.89 -20.69 25.91
C VAL A 339 -3.38 -20.87 25.80
N CYS A 340 -2.95 -21.94 25.13
CA CYS A 340 -1.53 -22.24 24.92
C CYS A 340 -1.15 -22.03 23.46
N SER A 341 0.12 -21.69 23.24
CA SER A 341 0.76 -21.74 21.93
C SER A 341 1.86 -22.79 21.92
N VAL A 342 2.11 -23.36 20.75
CA VAL A 342 3.20 -24.29 20.48
C VAL A 342 4.05 -23.78 19.33
N GLN A 343 5.36 -23.94 19.42
CA GLN A 343 6.34 -23.50 18.42
C GLN A 343 7.37 -24.59 18.15
N ILE A 344 7.78 -24.74 16.88
CA ILE A 344 8.92 -25.57 16.47
C ILE A 344 9.98 -24.63 15.89
N GLU A 345 11.07 -24.44 16.62
CA GLU A 345 12.03 -23.34 16.41
C GLU A 345 12.67 -23.32 15.01
N THR A 346 13.02 -24.48 14.47
CA THR A 346 13.67 -24.58 13.14
C THR A 346 12.72 -24.39 11.96
N LEU A 347 11.41 -24.54 12.15
CA LEU A 347 10.44 -24.42 11.07
C LEU A 347 9.72 -23.07 11.03
N GLY A 348 9.90 -22.24 12.06
CA GLY A 348 9.17 -20.97 12.18
C GLY A 348 7.66 -21.12 12.38
N TYR A 349 7.15 -22.35 12.49
CA TYR A 349 5.73 -22.59 12.75
C TYR A 349 5.39 -22.32 14.21
N LYS A 350 4.33 -21.53 14.40
CA LYS A 350 3.71 -21.28 15.70
C LYS A 350 2.20 -21.37 15.54
N SER A 351 1.55 -22.15 16.40
CA SER A 351 0.09 -22.26 16.46
C SER A 351 -0.42 -21.99 17.86
N GLN A 352 -1.70 -21.65 17.96
CA GLN A 352 -2.40 -21.41 19.21
C GLN A 352 -3.63 -22.31 19.25
N GLY A 353 -3.87 -22.93 20.41
CA GLY A 353 -5.04 -23.79 20.62
C GLY A 353 -6.27 -23.02 21.09
N ASP A 354 -7.36 -23.75 21.28
CA ASP A 354 -8.59 -23.23 21.85
C ASP A 354 -8.48 -22.98 23.35
N LYS A 355 -9.46 -22.23 23.89
CA LYS A 355 -9.66 -22.04 25.32
C LYS A 355 -10.04 -23.36 25.97
N LYS A 356 -9.24 -23.83 26.94
CA LYS A 356 -9.52 -25.06 27.69
C LYS A 356 -9.45 -24.85 29.21
N PRO A 357 -10.18 -25.65 30.01
CA PRO A 357 -10.21 -25.49 31.47
C PRO A 357 -8.90 -25.86 32.16
N LYS A 358 -8.04 -26.69 31.54
CA LYS A 358 -6.72 -27.08 32.07
C LYS A 358 -5.62 -26.70 31.08
N VAL A 359 -4.46 -26.31 31.59
CA VAL A 359 -3.27 -26.00 30.78
C VAL A 359 -2.89 -27.18 29.88
N LYS A 360 -2.92 -28.41 30.41
CA LYS A 360 -2.63 -29.64 29.64
C LYS A 360 -3.55 -29.79 28.42
N ASP A 361 -4.83 -29.46 28.57
CA ASP A 361 -5.81 -29.57 27.48
C ASP A 361 -5.61 -28.45 26.45
N ALA A 362 -5.24 -27.25 26.92
CA ALA A 362 -4.89 -26.12 26.06
C ALA A 362 -3.60 -26.40 25.24
N GLU A 363 -2.60 -27.04 25.84
CA GLU A 363 -1.39 -27.49 25.13
C GLU A 363 -1.71 -28.55 24.09
N ASN A 364 -2.54 -29.54 24.43
CA ASN A 364 -3.01 -30.55 23.48
C ASN A 364 -3.78 -29.93 22.32
N SER A 365 -4.63 -28.94 22.59
CA SER A 365 -5.34 -28.21 21.54
C SER A 365 -4.39 -27.42 20.63
N ALA A 366 -3.36 -26.78 21.19
CA ALA A 366 -2.33 -26.11 20.41
C ALA A 366 -1.53 -27.11 19.54
N ALA A 367 -1.19 -28.26 20.10
CA ALA A 367 -0.49 -29.34 19.41
C ALA A 367 -1.31 -29.95 18.26
N SER A 368 -2.61 -30.16 18.46
CA SER A 368 -3.54 -30.61 17.42
C SER A 368 -3.57 -29.62 16.25
N THR A 369 -3.67 -28.31 16.56
CA THR A 369 -3.61 -27.25 15.53
C THR A 369 -2.28 -27.28 14.76
N MET A 370 -1.16 -27.51 15.45
CA MET A 370 0.16 -27.62 14.82
C MET A 370 0.26 -28.85 13.92
N LEU A 371 -0.28 -30.00 14.34
CA LEU A 371 -0.29 -31.23 13.54
C LEU A 371 -1.07 -31.04 12.23
N HIS A 372 -2.20 -30.32 12.26
CA HIS A 372 -2.94 -29.97 11.05
C HIS A 372 -2.11 -29.08 10.10
N ILE A 373 -1.46 -28.03 10.63
CA ILE A 373 -0.59 -27.15 9.83
C ILE A 373 0.53 -27.95 9.14
N LEU A 374 1.14 -28.90 9.86
CA LEU A 374 2.22 -29.73 9.33
C LEU A 374 1.71 -30.72 8.27
N ASN A 375 0.55 -31.36 8.48
CA ASN A 375 -0.04 -32.28 7.51
C ASN A 375 -0.47 -31.57 6.21
N ASP A 376 -1.05 -30.38 6.31
CA ASP A 376 -1.46 -29.59 5.13
C ASP A 376 -0.24 -29.13 4.30
N SER A 377 0.89 -28.86 4.96
CA SER A 377 2.14 -28.50 4.28
C SER A 377 2.76 -29.66 3.50
N GLU A 378 2.54 -30.93 3.92
CA GLU A 378 3.04 -32.10 3.20
C GLU A 378 2.19 -32.48 1.98
N GLN A 379 0.88 -32.18 1.99
CA GLN A 379 -0.01 -32.46 0.84
C GLN A 379 0.21 -31.49 -0.32
N GLY A 380 0.65 -30.25 -0.06
CA GLY A 380 0.99 -29.28 -1.10
C GLY A 380 2.28 -29.59 -1.89
N VAL A 381 3.12 -30.52 -1.42
CA VAL A 381 4.40 -30.88 -2.07
C VAL A 381 4.25 -32.10 -3.00
N ARG A 382 3.15 -32.86 -2.91
CA ARG A 382 2.92 -34.08 -3.71
C ARG A 382 2.14 -33.87 -5.01
N VAL A 383 1.84 -32.63 -5.37
CA VAL A 383 1.25 -32.29 -6.68
C VAL A 383 2.25 -31.41 -7.43
N SER A 384 3.22 -32.07 -8.06
CA SER A 384 4.11 -31.49 -9.07
C SER A 384 4.37 -32.54 -10.14
#